data_AF-A0AAW2FB41-F1
#
_entry.id   AF-A0AAW2FB41-F1
#
_cell.length_a   1.000
_cell.length_b   1.000
_cell.length_c   1.000
_cell.angle_alpha   90.00
_cell.angle_beta   90.00
_cell.angle_gamma   90.00
#
_symmetry.space_group_name_H-M   'P 1'
#
loop_
_entity.id
_entity.type
_entity.pdbx_description
1 polymer ?
#
loop_
_entity_poly.entity_id
_entity_poly.type
_entity_poly.pdbx_seq_one_letter_code
_entity_poly.pdbx_strand_id
1 'polypeptide(L)'
;MKNPTKAYVETLAGCIQAPASLGPTKEWQQYQVADFSKLRLYISQLKDEIVIGKRKWRPPNIDLPDINDQTGWLDFCLDNEKKIEPTLNTLFCFNQSNVEQILEYLVQFVDSKRTIEYKIGQWLYALLVILEQPLQPDTCSCLRSLARACSIIRADSRELDAQELGALNLFICLVARYFRQLDLADP
;
A
#
# COMPACT_ATOMS: atom_id res chain seq x y z
N MET A 1 19.06 11.78 43.31
CA MET A 1 18.46 12.29 42.06
C MET A 1 18.74 11.27 40.97
N LYS A 2 17.71 10.62 40.43
CA LYS A 2 17.86 9.64 39.34
C LYS A 2 17.95 10.41 38.03
N ASN A 3 19.04 10.23 37.28
CA ASN A 3 19.18 10.80 35.94
C ASN A 3 18.13 10.18 35.01
N PRO A 4 17.44 10.96 34.16
CA PRO A 4 16.50 10.41 33.21
C PRO A 4 17.25 9.62 32.13
N THR A 5 16.86 8.37 31.95
CA THR A 5 17.33 7.50 30.87
C THR A 5 16.92 8.15 29.54
N LYS A 6 17.89 8.66 28.78
CA LYS A 6 17.68 9.00 27.37
C LYS A 6 17.34 7.70 26.65
N ALA A 7 16.04 7.46 26.44
CA ALA A 7 15.61 6.47 25.46
C ALA A 7 16.23 6.90 24.12
N TYR A 8 17.18 6.11 23.64
CA TYR A 8 17.73 6.28 22.30
C TYR A 8 16.60 5.88 21.34
N VAL A 9 15.85 6.86 20.86
CA VAL A 9 14.91 6.63 19.77
C VAL A 9 15.79 6.44 18.55
N GLU A 10 15.99 5.19 18.13
CA GLU A 10 16.60 4.90 16.83
C GLU A 10 15.74 5.57 15.77
N THR A 11 16.27 6.62 15.16
CA THR A 11 15.62 7.28 14.04
C THR A 11 15.54 6.27 12.90
N LEU A 12 14.34 5.76 12.63
CA LEU A 12 14.11 4.84 11.52
C LEU A 12 14.63 5.49 10.23
N ALA A 13 15.56 4.82 9.55
CA ALA A 13 16.20 5.32 8.33
C ALA A 13 15.17 5.74 7.25
N GLY A 14 15.55 6.67 6.39
CA GLY A 14 14.78 7.04 5.20
C GLY A 14 14.77 5.94 4.13
N CYS A 15 14.21 6.22 2.95
CA CYS A 15 14.34 5.31 1.80
C CYS A 15 15.79 5.28 1.28
N ILE A 16 16.21 4.11 0.79
CA ILE A 16 17.49 3.98 0.09
C ILE A 16 17.38 4.68 -1.26
N GLN A 17 18.38 5.51 -1.58
CA GLN A 17 18.41 6.25 -2.84
C GLN A 17 18.45 5.28 -4.03
N ALA A 18 17.61 5.55 -5.04
CA ALA A 18 17.64 4.79 -6.27
C ALA A 18 19.03 4.90 -6.95
N PRO A 19 19.56 3.81 -7.52
CA PRO A 19 20.62 3.90 -8.52
C PRO A 19 20.21 4.87 -9.65
N ALA A 20 21.18 5.58 -10.23
CA ALA A 20 20.91 6.73 -11.12
C ALA A 20 20.01 6.41 -12.34
N SER A 21 19.97 5.15 -12.79
CA SER A 21 19.15 4.69 -13.92
C SER A 21 17.77 4.13 -13.52
N LEU A 22 17.49 3.97 -12.23
CA LEU A 22 16.28 3.29 -11.73
C LEU A 22 15.26 4.26 -11.10
N GLY A 23 15.65 5.51 -10.86
CA GLY A 23 14.77 6.52 -10.28
C GLY A 23 13.73 7.05 -11.28
N PRO A 24 12.48 7.32 -10.85
CA PRO A 24 11.46 7.91 -11.71
C PRO A 24 11.68 9.41 -11.91
N THR A 25 11.27 9.94 -13.07
CA THR A 25 11.29 11.40 -13.32
C THR A 25 10.23 12.12 -12.48
N LYS A 26 10.42 13.43 -12.25
CA LYS A 26 9.44 14.26 -11.52
C LYS A 26 8.10 14.33 -12.22
N GLU A 27 8.12 14.44 -13.54
CA GLU A 27 6.92 14.49 -14.37
C GLU A 27 6.12 13.20 -14.23
N TRP A 28 6.80 12.04 -14.22
CA TRP A 28 6.17 10.75 -13.97
C TRP A 28 5.57 10.68 -12.56
N GLN A 29 6.32 11.09 -11.54
CA GLN A 29 5.82 11.11 -10.16
C GLN A 29 4.54 11.97 -10.03
N GLN A 30 4.55 13.18 -10.59
CA GLN A 30 3.40 14.09 -10.58
C GLN A 30 2.19 13.52 -11.32
N TYR A 31 2.41 12.89 -12.48
CA TYR A 31 1.37 12.22 -13.24
C TYR A 31 0.72 11.09 -12.42
N GLN A 32 1.53 10.20 -11.82
CA GLN A 32 1.01 9.08 -11.01
C GLN A 32 0.21 9.56 -9.81
N VAL A 33 0.66 10.60 -9.10
CA VAL A 33 -0.06 11.19 -7.96
C VAL A 33 -1.40 11.78 -8.40
N ALA A 34 -1.42 12.50 -9.53
CA ALA A 34 -2.64 13.10 -10.06
C ALA A 34 -3.64 12.04 -10.54
N ASP A 35 -3.18 10.99 -11.23
CA ASP A 35 -4.01 9.89 -11.69
C ASP A 35 -4.60 9.10 -10.52
N PHE A 36 -3.76 8.75 -9.55
CA PHE A 36 -4.18 8.10 -8.31
C PHE A 36 -5.24 8.92 -7.55
N SER A 37 -5.07 10.24 -7.49
CA SER A 37 -6.05 11.13 -6.88
C SER A 37 -7.41 11.08 -7.58
N LYS A 38 -7.43 11.04 -8.93
CA LYS A 38 -8.67 10.94 -9.71
C LYS A 38 -9.35 9.59 -9.48
N LEU A 39 -8.57 8.51 -9.47
CA LEU A 39 -9.08 7.17 -9.22
C LEU A 39 -9.74 7.05 -7.84
N ARG A 40 -9.08 7.57 -6.81
CA ARG A 40 -9.63 7.61 -5.45
C ARG A 40 -10.92 8.42 -5.34
N LEU A 41 -10.95 9.59 -5.98
CA LEU A 41 -12.16 10.42 -6.02
C LEU A 41 -13.32 9.68 -6.70
N TYR A 42 -13.05 9.06 -7.85
CA TYR A 42 -14.05 8.28 -8.58
C TYR A 42 -14.60 7.13 -7.74
N ILE A 43 -13.73 6.35 -7.10
CA ILE A 43 -14.15 5.20 -6.28
C ILE A 43 -14.88 5.64 -5.01
N SER A 44 -14.47 6.75 -4.38
CA SER A 44 -15.20 7.35 -3.27
C SER A 44 -16.62 7.72 -3.68
N GLN A 45 -16.78 8.40 -4.82
CA GLN A 45 -18.11 8.74 -5.36
C GLN A 45 -18.95 7.50 -5.63
N LEU A 46 -18.36 6.44 -6.18
CA LEU A 46 -19.06 5.17 -6.39
C LEU A 46 -19.56 4.56 -5.07
N LYS A 47 -18.72 4.55 -4.03
CA LYS A 47 -19.08 4.05 -2.69
C LYS A 47 -20.21 4.89 -2.09
N ASP A 48 -20.13 6.22 -2.20
CA ASP A 48 -21.18 7.13 -1.72
C ASP A 48 -22.52 6.91 -2.43
N GLU A 49 -22.51 6.75 -3.76
CA GLU A 49 -23.72 6.45 -4.54
C GLU A 49 -24.41 5.15 -4.10
N ILE A 50 -23.63 4.15 -3.68
CA ILE A 50 -24.14 2.89 -3.15
C ILE A 50 -24.77 3.12 -1.76
N VAL A 51 -24.07 3.82 -0.87
CA VAL A 51 -24.53 4.09 0.50
C VAL A 51 -25.85 4.88 0.52
N ILE A 52 -26.00 5.88 -0.34
CA ILE A 52 -27.23 6.68 -0.44
C ILE A 52 -28.34 6.01 -1.27
N GLY A 53 -28.10 4.79 -1.79
CA GLY A 53 -29.08 4.03 -2.57
C GLY A 53 -29.30 4.51 -4.00
N LYS A 54 -28.50 5.47 -4.51
CA LYS A 54 -28.56 5.93 -5.90
C LYS A 54 -28.10 4.83 -6.86
N ARG A 55 -27.16 3.99 -6.44
CA ARG A 55 -26.65 2.84 -7.21
C ARG A 55 -27.01 1.55 -6.50
N LYS A 56 -27.60 0.61 -7.24
CA LYS A 56 -27.87 -0.74 -6.74
C LYS A 56 -26.57 -1.53 -6.68
N TRP A 57 -26.16 -1.92 -5.49
CA TRP A 57 -25.09 -2.88 -5.26
C TRP A 57 -25.55 -3.87 -4.19
N ARG A 58 -25.09 -5.11 -4.30
CA ARG A 58 -25.31 -6.15 -3.30
C ARG A 58 -23.96 -6.74 -2.97
N PRO A 59 -23.64 -6.92 -1.67
CA PRO A 59 -22.40 -7.56 -1.30
C PRO A 59 -22.36 -8.97 -1.90
N PRO A 60 -21.27 -9.33 -2.61
CA PRO A 60 -21.06 -10.71 -3.01
C PRO A 60 -20.97 -11.62 -1.76
N ASN A 61 -21.27 -12.90 -1.93
CA ASN A 61 -21.05 -13.88 -0.87
C ASN A 61 -19.55 -14.18 -0.78
N ILE A 62 -18.86 -13.48 0.12
CA ILE A 62 -17.43 -13.63 0.37
C ILE A 62 -17.26 -13.90 1.86
N ASP A 63 -16.66 -15.05 2.17
CA ASP A 63 -16.27 -15.40 3.53
C ASP A 63 -14.97 -14.66 3.87
N LEU A 64 -15.09 -13.58 4.62
CA LEU A 64 -13.95 -12.79 5.08
C LEU A 64 -13.30 -13.50 6.28
N PRO A 65 -11.95 -13.62 6.31
CA PRO A 65 -11.23 -14.09 7.50
C PRO A 65 -11.48 -13.21 8.72
N ASP A 66 -11.19 -13.74 9.91
CA ASP A 66 -11.14 -12.91 11.12
C ASP A 66 -10.11 -11.79 10.95
N ILE A 67 -10.36 -10.62 11.52
CA ILE A 67 -9.45 -9.47 11.37
C ILE A 67 -8.03 -9.79 11.84
N ASN A 68 -7.87 -10.65 12.85
CA ASN A 68 -6.56 -11.04 13.39
C ASN A 68 -5.96 -12.28 12.71
N ASP A 69 -6.66 -12.90 11.76
CA ASP A 69 -6.19 -14.08 11.05
C ASP A 69 -5.26 -13.70 9.90
N GLN A 70 -4.00 -13.42 10.24
CA GLN A 70 -2.98 -13.04 9.26
C GLN A 70 -2.85 -14.06 8.13
N THR A 71 -2.78 -15.36 8.45
CA THR A 71 -2.64 -16.42 7.44
C THR A 71 -3.87 -16.47 6.55
N GLY A 72 -5.07 -16.39 7.12
CA GLY A 72 -6.32 -16.35 6.36
C GLY A 72 -6.40 -15.18 5.40
N TRP A 73 -5.95 -13.98 5.79
CA TRP A 73 -5.91 -12.81 4.90
C TRP A 73 -4.84 -12.91 3.81
N LEU A 74 -3.66 -13.46 4.12
CA LEU A 74 -2.64 -13.72 3.13
C LEU A 74 -3.14 -14.75 2.10
N ASP A 75 -3.73 -15.85 2.56
CA ASP A 75 -4.34 -16.84 1.67
C ASP A 75 -5.47 -16.21 0.86
N PHE A 76 -6.33 -15.38 1.46
CA PHE A 76 -7.38 -14.67 0.75
C PHE A 76 -6.85 -13.81 -0.41
N CYS A 77 -5.74 -13.12 -0.22
CA CYS A 77 -5.16 -12.23 -1.24
C CYS A 77 -4.29 -12.99 -2.26
N LEU A 78 -3.57 -14.03 -1.81
CA LEU A 78 -2.49 -14.65 -2.58
C LEU A 78 -2.89 -15.99 -3.20
N ASP A 79 -3.84 -16.71 -2.60
CA ASP A 79 -4.25 -18.03 -3.09
C ASP A 79 -4.84 -17.96 -4.50
N ASN A 80 -4.25 -18.71 -5.41
CA ASN A 80 -4.65 -18.79 -6.81
C ASN A 80 -5.84 -19.74 -7.02
N GLU A 81 -6.11 -20.64 -6.06
CA GLU A 81 -7.21 -21.59 -6.15
C GLU A 81 -8.56 -20.91 -5.92
N LYS A 82 -8.64 -20.00 -4.94
CA LYS A 82 -9.86 -19.24 -4.63
C LYS A 82 -10.19 -18.17 -5.66
N LYS A 83 -9.25 -17.80 -6.55
CA LYS A 83 -9.40 -16.78 -7.61
C LYS A 83 -10.02 -15.46 -7.14
N ILE A 84 -9.72 -15.06 -5.90
CA ILE A 84 -10.20 -13.80 -5.34
C ILE A 84 -9.29 -12.68 -5.83
N GLU A 85 -9.89 -11.73 -6.53
CA GLU A 85 -9.20 -10.57 -7.10
C GLU A 85 -9.63 -9.29 -6.35
N PRO A 86 -8.77 -8.25 -6.29
CA PRO A 86 -9.07 -6.95 -5.67
C PRO A 86 -10.03 -6.11 -6.53
N THR A 87 -11.21 -6.66 -6.83
CA THR A 87 -12.27 -5.97 -7.57
C THR A 87 -13.03 -5.00 -6.67
N LEU A 88 -13.72 -4.01 -7.25
CA LEU A 88 -14.57 -3.10 -6.46
C LEU A 88 -15.63 -3.84 -5.65
N ASN A 89 -16.16 -4.97 -6.14
CA ASN A 89 -17.12 -5.77 -5.37
C ASN A 89 -16.49 -6.38 -4.11
N THR A 90 -15.24 -6.83 -4.21
CA THR A 90 -14.49 -7.36 -3.08
C THR A 90 -14.13 -6.23 -2.10
N LEU A 91 -13.57 -5.14 -2.63
CA LEU A 91 -13.10 -3.99 -1.86
C LEU A 91 -14.22 -3.28 -1.09
N PHE A 92 -15.43 -3.20 -1.66
CA PHE A 92 -16.58 -2.60 -0.99
C PHE A 92 -17.15 -3.44 0.16
N CYS A 93 -16.70 -4.70 0.32
CA CYS A 93 -17.01 -5.48 1.52
C CYS A 93 -16.12 -5.12 2.72
N PHE A 94 -15.03 -4.37 2.52
CA PHE A 94 -14.09 -4.04 3.59
C PHE A 94 -14.49 -2.77 4.32
N ASN A 95 -14.43 -2.81 5.65
CA ASN A 95 -14.40 -1.59 6.47
C ASN A 95 -12.96 -1.07 6.58
N GLN A 96 -12.79 0.13 7.14
CA GLN A 96 -11.46 0.76 7.26
C GLN A 96 -10.47 -0.09 8.07
N SER A 97 -10.92 -0.75 9.14
CA SER A 97 -10.06 -1.63 9.95
C SER A 97 -9.58 -2.85 9.15
N ASN A 98 -10.41 -3.44 8.29
CA ASN A 98 -9.97 -4.48 7.37
C ASN A 98 -8.90 -3.95 6.41
N VAL A 99 -9.11 -2.77 5.82
CA VAL A 99 -8.15 -2.18 4.86
C VAL A 99 -6.78 -1.98 5.52
N GLU A 100 -6.76 -1.37 6.71
CA GLU A 100 -5.54 -1.11 7.46
C GLU A 100 -4.82 -2.42 7.86
N GLN A 101 -5.57 -3.41 8.34
CA GLN A 101 -4.99 -4.67 8.81
C GLN A 101 -4.44 -5.54 7.68
N ILE A 102 -5.18 -5.64 6.56
CA ILE A 102 -4.72 -6.38 5.38
C ILE A 102 -3.49 -5.70 4.79
N LEU A 103 -3.48 -4.37 4.73
CA LEU A 103 -2.33 -3.60 4.27
C LEU A 103 -1.10 -3.90 5.13
N GLU A 104 -1.25 -3.92 6.46
CA GLU A 104 -0.16 -4.28 7.38
C GLU A 104 0.37 -5.70 7.11
N TYR A 105 -0.51 -6.69 6.98
CA TYR A 105 -0.10 -8.07 6.71
C TYR A 105 0.64 -8.22 5.38
N LEU A 106 0.17 -7.55 4.32
CA LEU A 106 0.84 -7.58 3.01
C LEU A 106 2.20 -6.87 3.06
N VAL A 107 2.32 -5.75 3.79
CA VAL A 107 3.58 -5.04 3.95
C VAL A 107 4.60 -5.88 4.72
N GLN A 108 4.18 -6.55 5.80
CA GLN A 108 5.02 -7.49 6.54
C GLN A 108 5.48 -8.66 5.66
N PHE A 109 4.60 -9.17 4.79
CA PHE A 109 4.93 -10.22 3.83
C PHE A 109 5.98 -9.75 2.81
N VAL A 110 5.82 -8.55 2.23
CA VAL A 110 6.80 -7.95 1.31
C VAL A 110 8.16 -7.75 1.98
N ASP A 111 8.18 -7.23 3.20
CA ASP A 111 9.44 -7.03 3.95
C ASP A 111 10.15 -8.35 4.24
N SER A 112 9.39 -9.41 4.52
CA SER A 112 9.92 -10.76 4.78
C SER A 112 10.44 -11.43 3.51
N LYS A 113 9.70 -11.34 2.39
CA LYS A 113 10.04 -12.00 1.13
C LYS A 113 11.05 -11.24 0.28
N ARG A 114 11.22 -9.93 0.54
CA ARG A 114 12.08 -9.02 -0.24
C ARG A 114 11.73 -9.02 -1.74
N THR A 115 10.43 -9.14 -2.06
CA THR A 115 9.92 -9.03 -3.43
C THR A 115 8.47 -8.53 -3.41
N ILE A 116 8.04 -7.94 -4.54
CA ILE A 116 6.65 -7.57 -4.78
C ILE A 116 6.17 -8.33 -6.01
N GLU A 117 5.56 -9.48 -5.77
CA GLU A 117 4.88 -10.22 -6.82
C GLU A 117 3.70 -9.39 -7.37
N TYR A 118 3.38 -9.57 -8.65
CA TYR A 118 2.36 -8.77 -9.32
C TYR A 118 1.01 -8.73 -8.57
N LYS A 119 0.55 -9.89 -8.08
CA LYS A 119 -0.71 -10.01 -7.33
C LYS A 119 -0.68 -9.24 -6.00
N ILE A 120 0.46 -9.28 -5.30
CA ILE A 120 0.67 -8.49 -4.07
C ILE A 120 0.59 -7.00 -4.41
N GLY A 121 1.25 -6.58 -5.49
CA GLY A 121 1.20 -5.21 -5.98
C GLY A 121 -0.23 -4.75 -6.29
N GLN A 122 -1.04 -5.59 -6.93
CA GLN A 122 -2.45 -5.28 -7.20
C GLN A 122 -3.26 -5.06 -5.92
N TRP A 123 -3.12 -5.95 -4.93
CA TRP A 123 -3.80 -5.80 -3.63
C TRP A 123 -3.32 -4.57 -2.88
N LEU A 124 -2.02 -4.35 -2.77
CA LEU A 124 -1.46 -3.15 -2.13
C LEU A 124 -2.02 -1.89 -2.79
N TYR A 125 -1.94 -1.78 -4.12
CA TYR A 125 -2.45 -0.62 -4.83
C TYR A 125 -3.96 -0.42 -4.61
N ALA A 126 -4.75 -1.49 -4.70
CA ALA A 126 -6.19 -1.44 -4.48
C ALA A 126 -6.57 -1.01 -3.05
N LEU A 127 -5.88 -1.52 -2.03
CA LEU A 127 -6.05 -1.11 -0.64
C LEU A 127 -5.68 0.35 -0.44
N LEU A 128 -4.54 0.79 -1.02
CA LEU A 128 -4.15 2.20 -1.00
C LEU A 128 -5.19 3.10 -1.67
N VAL A 129 -5.91 2.63 -2.69
CA VAL A 129 -6.99 3.42 -3.32
C VAL A 129 -8.17 3.62 -2.37
N ILE A 130 -8.57 2.61 -1.60
CA ILE A 130 -9.74 2.71 -0.70
C ILE A 130 -9.39 3.17 0.71
N LEU A 131 -8.11 3.27 1.07
CA LEU A 131 -7.65 3.70 2.39
C LEU A 131 -8.15 5.10 2.74
N GLU A 132 -8.94 5.26 3.81
CA GLU A 132 -9.53 6.55 4.17
C GLU A 132 -8.49 7.51 4.80
N GLN A 133 -8.77 8.83 4.73
CA GLN A 133 -7.95 9.87 5.35
C GLN A 133 -8.82 10.67 6.35
N PRO A 134 -8.24 11.19 7.47
CA PRO A 134 -6.83 11.24 7.81
C PRO A 134 -6.26 9.88 8.27
N LEU A 135 -5.00 9.62 7.94
CA LEU A 135 -4.30 8.39 8.31
C LEU A 135 -4.01 8.34 9.81
N GLN A 136 -4.19 7.18 10.43
CA GLN A 136 -3.71 6.94 11.78
C GLN A 136 -2.17 6.88 11.82
N PRO A 137 -1.55 7.16 12.97
CA PRO A 137 -0.10 7.07 13.12
C PRO A 137 0.47 5.69 12.73
N ASP A 138 -0.24 4.62 13.09
CA ASP A 138 0.18 3.25 12.78
C ASP A 138 0.12 2.97 11.28
N THR A 139 -0.93 3.45 10.60
CA THR A 139 -1.04 3.38 9.14
C THR A 139 0.07 4.18 8.47
N CYS A 140 0.41 5.38 8.97
CA CYS A 140 1.56 6.13 8.49
C CYS A 140 2.85 5.31 8.63
N SER A 141 3.07 4.69 9.79
CA SER A 141 4.23 3.81 10.03
C SER A 141 4.28 2.65 9.04
N CYS A 142 3.15 1.97 8.83
CA CYS A 142 3.00 0.87 7.87
C CYS A 142 3.36 1.31 6.43
N LEU A 143 2.81 2.44 5.96
CA LEU A 143 3.13 2.98 4.63
C LEU A 143 4.61 3.32 4.48
N ARG A 144 5.23 3.88 5.53
CA ARG A 144 6.68 4.16 5.53
C ARG A 144 7.49 2.87 5.45
N SER A 145 7.08 1.81 6.14
CA SER A 145 7.71 0.50 6.04
C SER A 145 7.60 -0.09 4.63
N LEU A 146 6.44 0.07 3.97
CA LEU A 146 6.29 -0.31 2.56
C LEU A 146 7.28 0.43 1.65
N ALA A 147 7.35 1.76 1.74
CA ALA A 147 8.27 2.55 0.92
C ALA A 147 9.74 2.19 1.17
N ARG A 148 10.12 1.93 2.42
CA ARG A 148 11.47 1.44 2.77
C ARG A 148 11.75 0.07 2.15
N ALA A 149 10.83 -0.89 2.32
CA ALA A 149 10.96 -2.22 1.74
C ALA A 149 11.12 -2.13 0.22
N CYS A 150 10.30 -1.32 -0.46
CA CYS A 150 10.42 -1.06 -1.89
C CYS A 150 11.80 -0.49 -2.26
N SER A 151 12.30 0.47 -1.48
CA SER A 151 13.61 1.10 -1.74
C SER A 151 14.77 0.13 -1.57
N ILE A 152 14.67 -0.80 -0.61
CA ILE A 152 15.67 -1.86 -0.39
C ILE A 152 15.67 -2.83 -1.57
N ILE A 153 14.49 -3.32 -1.97
CA ILE A 153 14.34 -4.23 -3.12
C ILE A 153 14.88 -3.56 -4.40
N ARG A 154 14.57 -2.28 -4.60
CA ARG A 154 15.06 -1.49 -5.74
C ARG A 154 16.58 -1.30 -5.75
N ALA A 155 17.23 -1.28 -4.58
CA ALA A 155 18.66 -1.03 -4.44
C ALA A 155 19.54 -2.30 -4.53
N ASP A 156 19.02 -3.47 -4.18
CA ASP A 156 19.75 -4.75 -4.11
C ASP A 156 20.01 -5.41 -5.49
N SER A 157 19.84 -4.67 -6.60
CA SER A 157 19.59 -5.22 -7.95
C SER A 157 20.47 -6.40 -8.39
N ARG A 158 19.82 -7.57 -8.46
CA ARG A 158 19.81 -8.42 -9.66
C ARG A 158 18.76 -7.86 -10.61
N GLU A 159 18.94 -8.02 -11.92
CA GLU A 159 18.12 -7.44 -13.01
C GLU A 159 16.61 -7.43 -12.71
N LEU A 160 16.07 -6.28 -12.27
CA LEU A 160 14.63 -6.06 -12.11
C LEU A 160 14.00 -5.85 -13.48
N ASP A 161 12.85 -6.44 -13.73
CA ASP A 161 12.11 -6.13 -14.94
C ASP A 161 11.44 -4.74 -14.87
N ALA A 162 10.94 -4.26 -16.01
CA ALA A 162 10.32 -2.93 -16.09
C ALA A 162 9.05 -2.80 -15.25
N GLN A 163 8.32 -3.90 -15.04
CA GLN A 163 7.07 -3.94 -14.30
C GLN A 163 7.32 -3.91 -12.79
N GLU A 164 8.28 -4.71 -12.31
CA GLU A 164 8.75 -4.71 -10.93
C GLU A 164 9.31 -3.34 -10.54
N LEU A 165 10.19 -2.78 -11.38
CA LEU A 165 10.75 -1.45 -11.15
C LEU A 165 9.66 -0.37 -11.12
N GLY A 166 8.72 -0.44 -12.06
CA GLY A 166 7.58 0.46 -12.12
C GLY A 166 6.72 0.40 -10.84
N ALA A 167 6.45 -0.80 -10.33
CA ALA A 167 5.68 -0.99 -9.10
C ALA A 167 6.41 -0.43 -7.86
N LEU A 168 7.71 -0.71 -7.72
CA LEU A 168 8.52 -0.21 -6.61
C LEU A 168 8.55 1.33 -6.59
N ASN A 169 8.81 1.93 -7.77
CA ASN A 169 8.79 3.40 -7.94
C ASN A 169 7.41 3.99 -7.65
N LEU A 170 6.33 3.29 -8.05
CA LEU A 170 4.97 3.73 -7.82
C LEU A 170 4.64 3.77 -6.32
N PHE A 171 4.93 2.71 -5.57
CA PHE A 171 4.62 2.68 -4.14
C PHE A 171 5.40 3.73 -3.35
N ILE A 172 6.71 3.88 -3.62
CA ILE A 172 7.52 4.94 -3.01
C ILE A 172 6.93 6.32 -3.31
N CYS A 173 6.59 6.58 -4.58
CA CYS A 173 6.00 7.83 -5.03
C CYS A 173 4.68 8.13 -4.31
N LEU A 174 3.75 7.17 -4.27
CA LEU A 174 2.43 7.37 -3.65
C LEU A 174 2.56 7.59 -2.13
N VAL A 175 3.36 6.77 -1.44
CA VAL A 175 3.60 6.95 0.00
C VAL A 175 4.19 8.33 0.29
N ALA A 176 5.24 8.71 -0.45
CA ALA A 176 5.95 9.94 -0.17
C ALA A 176 5.18 11.20 -0.58
N ARG A 177 4.60 11.21 -1.78
CA ARG A 177 3.99 12.40 -2.38
C ARG A 177 2.48 12.48 -2.15
N TYR A 178 1.74 11.37 -2.30
CA TYR A 178 0.28 11.38 -2.11
C TYR A 178 -0.09 11.33 -0.62
N PHE A 179 0.47 10.39 0.12
CA PHE A 179 0.27 10.25 1.58
C PHE A 179 1.23 11.09 2.43
N ARG A 180 1.97 12.02 1.78
CA ARG A 180 2.76 13.10 2.37
C ARG A 180 3.91 12.67 3.29
N GLN A 181 4.47 11.48 3.10
CA GLN A 181 5.71 11.04 3.76
C GLN A 181 6.95 11.59 3.01
N LEU A 182 7.03 12.92 2.88
CA LEU A 182 7.92 13.60 1.92
C LEU A 182 9.42 13.35 2.15
N ASP A 183 9.82 12.98 3.36
CA ASP A 183 11.19 12.61 3.70
C ASP A 183 11.66 11.31 3.02
N LEU A 184 10.72 10.51 2.49
CA LEU A 184 10.97 9.27 1.75
C LEU A 184 10.97 9.47 0.23
N ALA A 185 10.72 10.69 -0.25
CA ALA A 185 10.52 10.92 -1.67
C ALA A 185 11.82 10.82 -2.47
N ASP A 186 11.74 10.19 -3.65
CA ASP A 186 12.80 10.31 -4.63
C ASP A 186 12.93 11.78 -5.11
N PRO A 187 14.17 12.23 -5.43
CA PRO A 187 14.48 13.62 -5.74
C PRO A 187 13.66 14.29 -6.84
#